data_AF-A0A541BP64-F1
#
_entry.id   AF-A0A541BP64-F1
#
_cell.length_a   1.000
_cell.length_b   1.000
_cell.length_c   1.000
_cell.angle_alpha   90.00
_cell.angle_beta   90.00
_cell.angle_gamma   90.00
#
_symmetry.space_group_name_H-M   'P 1'
#
loop_
_entity.id
_entity.type
_entity.pdbx_description
1 polymer ?
#
loop_
_entity_poly.entity_id
_entity_poly.type
_entity_poly.pdbx_seq_one_letter_code
_entity_poly.pdbx_strand_id
1 'polypeptide(L)'
;MRLVPDPPTPDDDDEFTLTPRQMHIVAIVARTLADSAYDDIDTHGDAPVTAGADRSVFTEYPATTWDQPAAWRRHAARSFDDLAADAESGRSPRPTCTGEEMALHLILRRASALHHDGHFDDELAAIPRHPEDSDWAGPLDYLFEDHDVLTLFDGITPDDGVNLDPPAWFDPFEPPRARDPQRGYRR
;
A
#
# COMPACT_ATOMS: atom_id res chain seq x y z
N MET A 1 -26.14 -39.40 28.15
CA MET A 1 -24.93 -38.56 28.04
C MET A 1 -25.21 -37.57 26.92
N ARG A 2 -25.57 -36.32 27.23
CA ARG A 2 -25.78 -35.29 26.20
C ARG A 2 -24.41 -34.73 25.83
N LEU A 3 -24.02 -34.84 24.57
CA LEU A 3 -22.87 -34.11 24.03
C LEU A 3 -23.19 -32.62 24.22
N VAL A 4 -22.41 -31.94 25.04
CA VAL A 4 -22.34 -30.48 25.00
C VAL A 4 -21.57 -30.15 23.73
N PRO A 5 -22.12 -29.35 22.80
CA PRO A 5 -21.33 -28.91 21.65
C PRO A 5 -20.14 -28.10 22.18
N ASP A 6 -18.95 -28.37 21.63
CA ASP A 6 -17.78 -27.56 21.93
C ASP A 6 -18.09 -26.08 21.64
N PRO A 7 -17.54 -25.13 22.43
CA PRO A 7 -17.63 -23.72 22.10
C PRO A 7 -17.07 -23.52 20.69
N PRO A 8 -17.62 -22.60 19.88
CA PRO A 8 -17.02 -22.27 18.59
C PRO A 8 -15.56 -21.90 18.86
N THR A 9 -14.64 -22.57 18.16
CA THR A 9 -13.28 -22.07 18.01
C THR A 9 -13.39 -20.67 17.39
N PRO A 10 -12.60 -19.68 17.83
CA PRO A 10 -12.49 -18.43 17.08
C PRO A 10 -12.16 -18.82 15.64
N ASP A 11 -12.91 -18.27 14.69
CA ASP A 11 -12.70 -18.57 13.28
C ASP A 11 -11.24 -18.20 12.96
N ASP A 12 -10.47 -19.13 12.37
CA ASP A 12 -9.11 -18.88 11.86
C ASP A 12 -9.11 -17.90 10.65
N ASP A 13 -10.21 -17.15 10.46
CA ASP A 13 -10.52 -16.19 9.39
C ASP A 13 -10.57 -14.74 9.93
N ASP A 14 -9.92 -14.43 11.06
CA ASP A 14 -9.68 -13.05 11.47
C ASP A 14 -8.62 -12.41 10.54
N GLU A 15 -8.96 -12.24 9.25
CA GLU A 15 -8.24 -11.36 8.33
C GLU A 15 -8.29 -9.97 8.96
N PHE A 16 -7.15 -9.49 9.46
CA PHE A 16 -7.07 -8.17 10.07
C PHE A 16 -7.57 -7.14 9.06
N THR A 17 -8.57 -6.33 9.46
CA THR A 17 -9.17 -5.32 8.60
C THR A 17 -8.94 -3.93 9.14
N LEU A 18 -8.67 -2.99 8.24
CA LEU A 18 -8.66 -1.57 8.57
C LEU A 18 -10.04 -1.13 9.07
N THR A 19 -10.07 -0.27 10.09
CA THR A 19 -11.33 0.34 10.54
C THR A 19 -11.92 1.22 9.44
N PRO A 20 -13.23 1.55 9.47
CA PRO A 20 -13.83 2.47 8.51
C PRO A 20 -13.13 3.83 8.40
N ARG A 21 -12.56 4.33 9.52
CA ARG A 21 -11.80 5.59 9.54
C ARG A 21 -10.43 5.41 8.91
N GLN A 22 -9.74 4.31 9.21
CA GLN A 22 -8.46 3.99 8.58
C GLN A 22 -8.61 3.79 7.08
N MET A 23 -9.63 3.05 6.62
CA MET A 23 -9.94 2.90 5.19
C MET A 23 -10.18 4.25 4.51
N HIS A 24 -10.92 5.16 5.15
CA HIS A 24 -11.16 6.49 4.61
C HIS A 24 -9.87 7.29 4.44
N ILE A 25 -8.99 7.28 5.46
CA ILE A 25 -7.68 7.95 5.41
C ILE A 25 -6.81 7.32 4.32
N VAL A 26 -6.72 5.98 4.28
CA VAL A 26 -5.93 5.23 3.30
C VAL A 26 -6.38 5.57 1.88
N ALA A 27 -7.68 5.65 1.60
CA ALA A 27 -8.19 6.07 0.31
C ALA A 27 -7.71 7.48 -0.07
N ILE A 28 -7.82 8.47 0.83
CA ILE A 28 -7.39 9.85 0.58
C ILE A 28 -5.88 9.92 0.32
N VAL A 29 -5.09 9.28 1.18
CA VAL A 29 -3.63 9.28 1.06
C VAL A 29 -3.18 8.57 -0.20
N ALA A 30 -3.75 7.41 -0.53
CA ALA A 30 -3.44 6.67 -1.74
C ALA A 30 -3.77 7.50 -2.99
N ARG A 31 -4.92 8.16 -3.06
CA ARG A 31 -5.25 9.07 -4.18
C ARG A 31 -4.26 10.23 -4.30
N THR A 32 -3.89 10.84 -3.18
CA THR A 32 -2.92 11.95 -3.16
C THR A 32 -1.54 11.50 -3.66
N LEU A 33 -1.10 10.31 -3.24
CA LEU A 33 0.16 9.71 -3.70
C LEU A 33 0.10 9.34 -5.18
N ALA A 34 -1.03 8.79 -5.66
CA ALA A 34 -1.23 8.50 -7.08
C ALA A 34 -1.11 9.78 -7.93
N ASP A 35 -1.84 10.83 -7.55
CA ASP A 35 -1.82 12.11 -8.28
C ASP A 35 -0.40 12.71 -8.29
N SER A 36 0.29 12.71 -7.14
CA SER A 36 1.68 13.16 -7.05
C SER A 36 2.63 12.33 -7.91
N ALA A 37 2.39 11.01 -8.01
CA ALA A 37 3.20 10.10 -8.83
C ALA A 37 3.02 10.37 -10.31
N TYR A 38 1.79 10.57 -10.78
CA TYR A 38 1.52 10.88 -12.18
C TYR A 38 2.06 12.26 -12.56
N ASP A 39 1.91 13.28 -11.71
CA ASP A 39 2.49 14.61 -11.93
C ASP A 39 4.03 14.54 -12.05
N ASP A 40 4.68 13.73 -11.22
CA ASP A 40 6.13 13.52 -11.25
C ASP A 40 6.57 12.80 -12.54
N ILE A 41 5.82 11.79 -12.99
CA ILE A 41 6.06 11.08 -14.26
C ILE A 41 5.94 12.03 -15.45
N ASP A 42 4.93 12.89 -15.47
CA ASP A 42 4.71 13.83 -16.56
C ASP A 42 5.78 14.93 -16.60
N THR A 43 6.28 15.32 -15.43
CA THR A 43 7.33 16.34 -15.31
C THR A 43 8.70 15.78 -15.67
N HIS A 44 9.04 14.57 -15.21
CA HIS A 44 10.41 14.04 -15.26
C HIS A 44 10.61 12.87 -16.24
N GLY A 45 9.54 12.18 -16.65
CA GLY A 45 9.61 11.06 -17.59
C GLY A 45 10.53 9.95 -17.10
N ASP A 46 11.52 9.60 -17.94
CA ASP A 46 12.53 8.57 -17.65
C ASP A 46 13.75 9.10 -16.88
N ALA A 47 13.79 10.40 -16.53
CA ALA A 47 14.95 10.96 -15.83
C ALA A 47 15.14 10.24 -14.47
N PRO A 48 16.36 9.77 -14.14
CA PRO A 48 16.62 9.11 -12.86
C PRO A 48 16.24 9.99 -11.67
N VAL A 49 15.76 9.34 -10.62
CA VAL A 49 15.49 10.01 -9.34
C VAL A 49 16.82 10.34 -8.66
N THR A 50 16.98 11.58 -8.20
CA THR A 50 18.17 12.01 -7.47
C THR A 50 17.87 12.16 -5.99
N ALA A 51 18.80 11.70 -5.14
CA ALA A 51 18.71 11.92 -3.69
C ALA A 51 18.55 13.42 -3.37
N GLY A 52 17.55 13.75 -2.55
CA GLY A 52 17.26 15.14 -2.17
C GLY A 52 16.55 15.97 -3.25
N ALA A 53 16.06 15.35 -4.34
CA ALA A 53 15.03 15.98 -5.15
C ALA A 53 13.83 16.26 -4.25
N ASP A 54 13.47 17.53 -4.11
CA ASP A 54 12.44 17.94 -3.16
C ASP A 54 11.09 17.30 -3.56
N ARG A 55 10.59 16.41 -2.71
CA ARG A 55 9.18 15.97 -2.64
C ARG A 55 8.62 15.15 -3.81
N SER A 56 9.46 14.42 -4.57
CA SER A 56 8.95 13.37 -5.48
C SER A 56 8.59 12.12 -4.69
N VAL A 57 7.43 11.51 -4.96
CA VAL A 57 7.01 10.24 -4.34
C VAL A 57 8.01 9.11 -4.61
N PHE A 58 8.69 9.12 -5.77
CA PHE A 58 9.69 8.08 -6.10
C PHE A 58 11.00 8.24 -5.32
N THR A 59 11.25 9.40 -4.68
CA THR A 59 12.36 9.52 -3.72
C THR A 59 12.11 8.74 -2.43
N GLU A 60 10.84 8.42 -2.13
CA GLU A 60 10.48 7.60 -0.98
C GLU A 60 10.60 6.11 -1.28
N TYR A 61 10.57 5.69 -2.54
CA TYR A 61 10.86 4.31 -2.94
C TYR A 61 12.35 3.97 -2.75
N PRO A 62 12.70 2.68 -2.57
CA PRO A 62 14.09 2.28 -2.42
C PRO A 62 14.98 2.68 -3.59
N ALA A 63 16.25 2.99 -3.30
CA ALA A 63 17.21 3.49 -4.28
C ALA A 63 17.40 2.58 -5.52
N THR A 64 17.20 1.26 -5.37
CA THR A 64 17.23 0.30 -6.50
C THR A 64 16.20 0.61 -7.60
N THR A 65 15.18 1.40 -7.28
CA THR A 65 14.11 1.79 -8.22
C THR A 65 14.38 3.11 -8.95
N TRP A 66 15.40 3.88 -8.55
CA TRP A 66 15.55 5.27 -8.99
C TRP A 66 15.86 5.42 -10.48
N ASP A 67 16.50 4.42 -11.08
CA ASP A 67 16.80 4.35 -12.52
C ASP A 67 15.68 3.68 -13.34
N GLN A 68 14.56 3.31 -12.73
CA GLN A 68 13.47 2.64 -13.45
C GLN A 68 12.75 3.60 -14.41
N PRO A 69 12.33 3.11 -15.59
CA PRO A 69 11.71 3.95 -16.63
C PRO A 69 10.30 4.43 -16.24
N ALA A 70 9.80 5.45 -16.93
CA ALA A 70 8.46 6.01 -16.76
C ALA A 70 7.35 4.95 -16.87
N ALA A 71 7.55 3.91 -17.69
CA ALA A 71 6.61 2.79 -17.77
C ALA A 71 6.47 2.06 -16.42
N TRP A 72 7.60 1.72 -15.78
CA TRP A 72 7.62 1.12 -14.45
C TRP A 72 7.00 2.06 -13.40
N ARG A 73 7.33 3.36 -13.47
CA ARG A 73 6.76 4.37 -12.57
C ARG A 73 5.24 4.49 -12.72
N ARG A 74 4.70 4.37 -13.94
CA ARG A 74 3.25 4.31 -14.16
C ARG A 74 2.61 3.08 -13.53
N HIS A 75 3.28 1.93 -13.56
CA HIS A 75 2.82 0.75 -12.82
C HIS A 75 2.79 1.02 -11.31
N ALA A 76 3.85 1.63 -10.75
CA ALA A 76 3.90 2.01 -9.34
C ALA A 76 2.80 3.03 -8.96
N ALA A 77 2.61 4.07 -9.77
CA ALA A 77 1.55 5.06 -9.58
C ALA A 77 0.16 4.41 -9.57
N ARG A 78 -0.07 3.45 -10.46
CA ARG A 78 -1.33 2.70 -10.54
C ARG A 78 -1.58 1.81 -9.32
N SER A 79 -0.54 1.28 -8.67
CA SER A 79 -0.71 0.54 -7.42
C SER A 79 -1.41 1.39 -6.35
N PHE A 80 -1.10 2.69 -6.26
CA PHE A 80 -1.83 3.59 -5.35
C PHE A 80 -3.31 3.70 -5.72
N ASP A 81 -3.64 3.79 -7.01
CA ASP A 81 -5.03 3.84 -7.47
C ASP A 81 -5.81 2.55 -7.17
N ASP A 82 -5.17 1.40 -7.37
CA ASP A 82 -5.75 0.08 -7.13
C ASP A 82 -6.07 -0.11 -5.64
N LEU A 83 -5.13 0.25 -4.77
CA LEU A 83 -5.30 0.19 -3.31
C LEU A 83 -6.31 1.24 -2.79
N ALA A 84 -6.34 2.43 -3.39
CA ALA A 84 -7.38 3.42 -3.10
C ALA A 84 -8.77 2.87 -3.43
N ALA A 85 -8.93 2.23 -4.59
CA ALA A 85 -10.21 1.67 -5.02
C ALA A 85 -10.69 0.55 -4.10
N ASP A 86 -9.78 -0.27 -3.57
CA ASP A 86 -10.13 -1.28 -2.56
C ASP A 86 -10.69 -0.61 -1.30
N ALA A 87 -9.96 0.36 -0.73
CA ALA A 87 -10.38 1.08 0.47
C ALA A 87 -11.70 1.84 0.28
N GLU A 88 -11.88 2.53 -0.86
CA GLU A 88 -13.12 3.24 -1.22
C GLU A 88 -14.32 2.29 -1.32
N SER A 89 -14.08 1.04 -1.69
CA SER A 89 -15.12 0.01 -1.77
C SER A 89 -15.42 -0.67 -0.43
N GLY A 90 -14.81 -0.19 0.67
CA GLY A 90 -14.98 -0.74 2.02
C GLY A 90 -14.27 -2.07 2.24
N ARG A 91 -13.28 -2.40 1.41
CA ARG A 91 -12.40 -3.55 1.60
C ARG A 91 -11.04 -3.06 2.04
N SER A 92 -10.41 -3.76 2.97
CA SER A 92 -9.02 -3.49 3.28
C SER A 92 -8.17 -3.69 2.02
N PRO A 93 -7.23 -2.78 1.71
CA PRO A 93 -6.36 -2.95 0.55
C PRO A 93 -5.60 -4.26 0.65
N ARG A 94 -5.65 -5.05 -0.41
CA ARG A 94 -4.95 -6.33 -0.48
C ARG A 94 -3.97 -6.32 -1.65
N PRO A 95 -2.67 -6.17 -1.38
CA PRO A 95 -1.65 -6.26 -2.41
C PRO A 95 -1.71 -7.60 -3.14
N THR A 96 -1.52 -7.54 -4.45
CA THR A 96 -1.52 -8.72 -5.34
C THR A 96 -0.16 -8.96 -6.00
N CYS A 97 0.78 -8.03 -5.78
CA CYS A 97 2.16 -8.07 -6.26
C CYS A 97 3.05 -7.18 -5.36
N THR A 98 4.36 -7.36 -5.46
CA THR A 98 5.36 -6.61 -4.67
C THR A 98 5.21 -5.10 -4.85
N GLY A 99 4.90 -4.64 -6.06
CA GLY A 99 4.71 -3.21 -6.34
C GLY A 99 3.52 -2.61 -5.59
N GLU A 100 2.46 -3.39 -5.35
CA GLU A 100 1.34 -2.97 -4.49
C GLU A 100 1.72 -2.98 -3.01
N GLU A 101 2.55 -3.91 -2.55
CA GLU A 101 3.06 -3.88 -1.17
C GLU A 101 3.90 -2.63 -0.91
N MET A 102 4.83 -2.31 -1.80
CA MET A 102 5.66 -1.11 -1.69
C MET A 102 4.80 0.16 -1.64
N ALA A 103 3.73 0.20 -2.44
CA ALA A 103 2.77 1.30 -2.42
C ALA A 103 1.98 1.35 -1.10
N LEU A 104 1.47 0.20 -0.63
CA LEU A 104 0.71 0.11 0.63
C LEU A 104 1.56 0.54 1.82
N HIS A 105 2.84 0.17 1.85
CA HIS A 105 3.77 0.59 2.90
C HIS A 105 3.87 2.12 2.98
N LEU A 106 4.07 2.78 1.82
CA LEU A 106 4.11 4.25 1.75
C LEU A 106 2.78 4.89 2.14
N ILE A 107 1.65 4.32 1.71
CA ILE A 107 0.32 4.79 2.10
C ILE A 107 0.14 4.73 3.61
N LEU A 108 0.39 3.58 4.23
CA LEU A 108 0.18 3.39 5.68
C LEU A 108 1.10 4.27 6.51
N ARG A 109 2.38 4.39 6.12
CA ARG A 109 3.33 5.30 6.77
C ARG A 109 2.85 6.74 6.73
N ARG A 110 2.39 7.21 5.57
CA ARG A 110 1.89 8.58 5.39
C ARG A 110 0.55 8.82 6.08
N ALA A 111 -0.37 7.85 5.99
CA ALA A 111 -1.67 7.87 6.64
C ALA A 111 -1.53 7.97 8.17
N SER A 112 -0.69 7.12 8.75
CA SER A 112 -0.40 7.14 10.20
C SER A 112 0.15 8.48 10.65
N ALA A 113 1.17 9.01 9.95
CA ALA A 113 1.76 10.30 10.29
C ALA A 113 0.75 11.47 10.21
N LEU A 114 0.02 11.58 9.10
CA LEU A 114 -0.97 12.63 8.91
C LEU A 114 -2.14 12.50 9.91
N HIS A 115 -2.57 11.28 10.22
CA HIS A 115 -3.61 11.04 11.22
C HIS A 115 -3.15 11.43 12.62
N HIS A 116 -1.92 11.08 13.00
CA HIS A 116 -1.32 11.47 14.28
C HIS A 116 -1.26 13.00 14.44
N ASP A 117 -0.96 13.71 13.36
CA ASP A 117 -0.88 15.18 13.32
C ASP A 117 -2.28 15.85 13.21
N GLY A 118 -3.38 15.08 13.21
CA GLY A 118 -4.75 15.59 13.22
C GLY A 118 -5.26 16.10 11.87
N HIS A 119 -4.60 15.77 10.76
CA HIS A 119 -4.95 16.28 9.43
C HIS A 119 -6.33 15.84 8.91
N PHE A 120 -6.98 14.87 9.56
CA PHE A 120 -8.25 14.30 9.13
C PHE A 120 -9.38 14.49 10.16
N ASP A 121 -9.20 15.32 11.19
CA ASP A 121 -10.18 15.44 12.28
C ASP A 121 -11.57 15.84 11.79
N ASP A 122 -11.63 16.77 10.83
CA ASP A 122 -12.87 17.26 10.24
C ASP A 122 -13.50 16.20 9.31
N GLU A 123 -12.70 15.55 8.46
CA GLU A 123 -13.12 14.48 7.55
C GLU A 123 -13.70 13.28 8.31
N LEU A 124 -13.09 12.92 9.43
CA LEU A 124 -13.49 11.78 10.24
C LEU A 124 -14.65 12.07 11.19
N ALA A 125 -15.07 13.33 11.35
CA ALA A 125 -16.11 13.72 12.29
C ALA A 125 -17.43 12.96 12.07
N ALA A 126 -17.75 12.63 10.82
CA ALA A 126 -18.98 11.92 10.44
C ALA A 126 -18.86 10.38 10.51
N ILE A 127 -17.65 9.83 10.65
CA ILE A 127 -17.41 8.39 10.65
C ILE A 127 -17.36 7.89 12.11
N PRO A 128 -18.08 6.82 12.49
CA PRO A 128 -18.02 6.28 13.85
C PRO A 128 -16.58 5.94 14.28
N ARG A 129 -16.26 6.22 15.56
CA ARG A 129 -14.97 5.86 16.16
C ARG A 129 -14.89 4.36 16.39
N HIS A 130 -13.71 3.79 16.14
CA HIS A 130 -13.36 2.42 16.49
C HIS A 130 -12.22 2.43 17.52
N PRO A 131 -12.16 1.49 18.48
CA PRO A 131 -11.06 1.40 19.44
C PRO A 131 -9.67 1.28 18.81
N GLU A 132 -9.61 0.74 17.59
CA GLU A 132 -8.36 0.47 16.85
C GLU A 132 -8.03 1.56 15.82
N ASP A 133 -8.74 2.69 15.80
CA ASP A 133 -8.47 3.77 14.82
C ASP A 133 -7.02 4.28 14.87
N SER A 134 -6.35 4.15 16.02
CA SER A 134 -4.95 4.55 16.21
C SER A 134 -3.94 3.41 16.01
N ASP A 135 -4.39 2.17 15.80
CA ASP A 135 -3.50 1.03 15.57
C ASP A 135 -3.14 0.92 14.08
N TRP A 136 -2.02 1.52 13.72
CA TRP A 136 -1.45 1.46 12.37
C TRP A 136 -0.35 0.40 12.24
N ALA A 137 0.03 -0.27 13.34
CA ALA A 137 1.05 -1.31 13.32
C ALA A 137 0.46 -2.68 12.98
N GLY A 138 -0.68 -3.03 13.60
CA GLY A 138 -1.41 -4.28 13.31
C GLY A 138 -1.64 -4.53 11.81
N PRO A 139 -2.11 -3.56 10.99
CA PRO A 139 -2.30 -3.78 9.56
C PRO A 139 -1.02 -4.15 8.79
N LEU A 140 0.16 -3.73 9.25
CA LEU A 140 1.43 -4.04 8.57
C LEU A 140 1.80 -5.53 8.68
N ASP A 141 1.39 -6.20 9.75
CA ASP A 141 1.72 -7.60 9.97
C ASP A 141 0.84 -8.55 9.11
N TYR A 142 -0.35 -8.10 8.71
CA TYR A 142 -1.35 -8.94 8.03
C TYR A 142 -1.62 -8.58 6.56
N LEU A 143 -1.43 -7.32 6.16
CA LEU A 143 -1.74 -6.88 4.79
C LEU A 143 -0.60 -7.13 3.79
N PHE A 144 0.55 -7.63 4.24
CA PHE A 144 1.72 -7.90 3.43
C PHE A 144 1.95 -9.40 3.36
N GLU A 145 2.07 -9.93 2.15
CA GLU A 145 2.44 -11.32 1.88
C GLU A 145 3.97 -11.50 1.90
N ASP A 146 4.75 -10.48 1.51
CA ASP A 146 6.23 -10.46 1.55
C ASP A 146 6.76 -9.27 2.37
N HIS A 147 7.23 -9.55 3.59
CA HIS A 147 7.84 -8.54 4.46
C HIS A 147 9.31 -8.27 4.14
N ASP A 148 10.00 -9.19 3.46
CA ASP A 148 11.46 -9.10 3.29
C ASP A 148 11.80 -8.01 2.27
N VAL A 149 10.96 -7.80 1.25
CA VAL A 149 11.16 -6.71 0.29
C VAL A 149 11.05 -5.32 0.93
N LEU A 150 10.29 -5.18 2.03
CA LEU A 150 10.12 -3.91 2.73
C LEU A 150 11.41 -3.46 3.43
N THR A 151 12.32 -4.37 3.73
CA THR A 151 13.63 -4.04 4.31
C THR A 151 14.47 -3.14 3.39
N LEU A 152 14.14 -3.07 2.09
CA LEU A 152 14.75 -2.14 1.13
C LEU A 152 14.50 -0.66 1.49
N PHE A 153 13.40 -0.33 2.18
CA PHE A 153 13.17 1.04 2.67
C PHE A 153 14.18 1.45 3.75
N ASP A 154 14.69 0.48 4.51
CA ASP A 154 15.71 0.68 5.54
C ASP A 154 17.15 0.57 4.99
N GLY A 155 17.28 0.38 3.67
CA GLY A 155 18.58 0.18 3.01
C GLY A 155 19.22 -1.17 3.33
N ILE A 156 18.44 -2.12 3.84
CA ILE A 156 18.89 -3.49 4.13
C ILE A 156 18.56 -4.35 2.91
N THR A 157 19.54 -5.14 2.46
CA THR A 157 19.30 -6.17 1.46
C THR A 157 19.01 -7.48 2.20
N PRO A 158 17.85 -8.12 1.99
CA PRO A 158 17.52 -9.38 2.67
C PRO A 158 18.43 -10.51 2.19
N ASP A 159 18.66 -11.51 3.06
CA ASP A 159 19.47 -12.69 2.74
C ASP A 159 18.71 -13.59 1.73
N ASP A 160 19.45 -14.02 0.69
CA ASP A 160 19.05 -14.81 -0.50
C ASP A 160 17.64 -15.48 -0.52
N GLY A 161 16.82 -15.10 -1.51
CA GLY A 161 15.56 -15.79 -1.85
C GLY A 161 14.41 -14.88 -2.30
N VAL A 162 14.51 -13.58 -2.02
CA VAL A 162 13.48 -12.57 -2.27
C VAL A 162 13.68 -11.95 -3.66
N ASN A 163 12.58 -11.71 -4.39
CA ASN A 163 12.64 -11.04 -5.69
C ASN A 163 12.84 -9.53 -5.53
N LEU A 164 14.09 -9.12 -5.43
CA LEU A 164 14.47 -7.71 -5.30
C LEU A 164 14.51 -6.97 -6.64
N ASP A 165 14.21 -7.63 -7.77
CA ASP A 165 14.34 -7.05 -9.11
C ASP A 165 13.12 -6.17 -9.43
N PRO A 166 13.25 -4.82 -9.45
CA PRO A 166 12.10 -3.94 -9.64
C PRO A 166 11.26 -4.21 -10.90
N PRO A 167 11.83 -4.57 -12.06
CA PRO A 167 11.07 -4.96 -13.24
C PRO A 167 10.02 -6.07 -12.99
N ALA A 168 10.25 -6.97 -12.06
CA ALA A 168 9.35 -8.09 -11.75
C ALA A 168 8.34 -7.76 -10.64
N TRP A 169 8.40 -6.57 -10.02
CA TRP A 169 7.53 -6.22 -8.89
C TRP A 169 6.04 -6.19 -9.21
N PHE A 170 5.67 -6.11 -10.49
CA PHE A 170 4.28 -6.08 -10.91
C PHE A 170 3.76 -7.42 -11.41
N ASP A 171 4.56 -8.48 -11.30
CA ASP A 171 4.11 -9.84 -11.51
C ASP A 171 3.21 -10.26 -10.33
N PRO A 172 2.03 -10.86 -10.60
CA PRO A 172 1.11 -11.22 -9.53
C PRO A 172 1.67 -12.37 -8.69
N PHE A 173 1.49 -12.31 -7.37
CA PHE A 173 1.83 -13.39 -6.44
C PHE A 173 1.07 -14.67 -6.79
N GLU A 174 -0.24 -14.53 -7.01
CA GLU A 174 -1.13 -15.61 -7.41
C GLU A 174 -1.93 -15.19 -8.66
N PRO A 175 -1.88 -15.94 -9.78
CA PRO A 175 -2.63 -15.59 -10.99
C PRO A 175 -4.14 -15.37 -10.78
N PRO A 176 -4.86 -16.13 -9.92
CA PRO A 176 -6.28 -15.89 -9.66
C PRO A 176 -6.59 -14.57 -8.93
N ARG A 177 -5.60 -13.97 -8.24
CA ARG A 177 -5.76 -12.70 -7.52
C ARG A 177 -5.28 -11.50 -8.34
N ALA A 178 -4.70 -11.73 -9.52
CA ALA A 178 -4.16 -10.67 -10.36
C ALA A 178 -5.22 -9.61 -10.69
N ARG A 179 -4.84 -8.34 -10.58
CA ARG A 179 -5.67 -7.22 -11.05
C ARG A 179 -5.96 -7.35 -12.55
N ASP A 180 -7.11 -6.83 -12.99
CA ASP A 180 -7.46 -6.78 -14.41
C ASP A 180 -6.36 -6.05 -15.21
N PRO A 181 -5.71 -6.70 -16.20
CA PRO A 181 -4.65 -6.08 -16.98
C PRO A 181 -5.16 -4.92 -17.87
N GLN A 182 -6.46 -4.82 -18.12
CA GLN A 182 -7.07 -3.81 -19.01
C GLN A 182 -7.56 -2.55 -18.27
N ARG A 183 -7.31 -2.43 -16.95
CA ARG A 183 -7.76 -1.29 -16.14
C ARG A 183 -7.16 0.09 -16.50
N GLY A 184 -6.16 0.12 -17.37
CA GLY A 184 -5.58 1.36 -17.91
C GLY A 184 -4.66 2.09 -16.93
N TYR A 185 -4.39 3.37 -17.23
CA TYR A 185 -3.67 4.32 -16.37
C TYR A 185 -4.48 5.62 -16.30
N ARG A 186 -4.30 6.40 -15.23
CA ARG A 186 -4.77 7.79 -15.23
C ARG A 186 -3.99 8.61 -16.26
N ARG A 187 -4.63 9.68 -16.72
CA ARG A 187 -4.08 10.59 -17.74
C ARG A 187 -3.10 11.55 -17.13
#